data_AF-A3NYU7-F1
#
_entry.id   AF-A3NYU7-F1
#
_cell.length_a   1.000
_cell.length_b   1.000
_cell.length_c   1.000
_cell.angle_alpha   90.00
_cell.angle_beta   90.00
_cell.angle_gamma   90.00
#
_symmetry.space_group_name_H-M   'P 1'
#
loop_
_entity.id
_entity.type
_entity.pdbx_description
1 polymer ?
#
loop_
_entity_poly.entity_id
_entity_poly.type
_entity_poly.pdbx_seq_one_letter_code
_entity_poly.pdbx_strand_id
1 'polypeptide(L)'
;MSVQYMHWEGYHPTVNSPYGLPPHPEGYVDALIAGAVVMDVDKETYLRHLEEIGASLRIDIDEIESWCVDELKSREVGENDGGKQIDISVTDFILANCRQKRLFYTMNHPTAALMREIAARCMLALGYTYSDISFDQNLDPLDVTKMSLYPIYRDCFDFSELNRMNEYQVLYKKKAYEPYLLEQFEWFERSPKADVSAFFDRVAANRRWVRTALRRAFES
;
A
#
# COMPACT_ATOMS: atom_id res chain seq x y z
N MET A 1 8.11 -9.89 -24.37
CA MET A 1 8.61 -8.78 -23.55
C MET A 1 7.79 -8.77 -22.28
N SER A 2 8.38 -9.10 -21.13
CA SER A 2 7.73 -9.11 -19.83
C SER A 2 7.91 -7.75 -19.15
N VAL A 3 6.86 -7.29 -18.48
CA VAL A 3 6.82 -5.99 -17.77
C VAL A 3 6.53 -6.28 -16.30
N GLN A 4 7.21 -5.57 -15.41
CA GLN A 4 7.06 -5.73 -13.97
C GLN A 4 5.61 -5.56 -13.51
N TYR A 5 5.11 -6.53 -12.73
CA TYR A 5 3.92 -6.33 -11.92
C TYR A 5 4.26 -5.41 -10.74
N MET A 6 3.76 -4.17 -10.80
CA MET A 6 4.10 -3.13 -9.84
C MET A 6 3.27 -3.29 -8.55
N HIS A 7 3.92 -3.73 -7.48
CA HIS A 7 3.34 -3.82 -6.14
C HIS A 7 4.26 -3.15 -5.10
N TRP A 8 3.75 -2.18 -4.35
CA TRP A 8 4.51 -1.41 -3.37
C TRP A 8 3.64 -1.02 -2.17
N GLU A 9 3.96 -1.54 -0.99
CA GLU A 9 3.19 -1.31 0.25
C GLU A 9 3.70 -0.12 1.06
N GLY A 10 4.84 0.49 0.67
CA GLY A 10 5.53 1.50 1.47
C GLY A 10 4.73 2.79 1.74
N TYR A 11 3.64 3.09 1.03
CA TYR A 11 2.76 4.19 1.41
C TYR A 11 1.68 3.79 2.42
N HIS A 12 1.23 2.54 2.34
CA HIS A 12 0.07 2.05 3.07
C HIS A 12 0.39 0.71 3.74
N PRO A 13 1.34 0.67 4.71
CA PRO A 13 1.92 -0.60 5.19
C PRO A 13 0.94 -1.48 5.98
N THR A 14 -0.23 -0.93 6.32
CA THR A 14 -1.33 -1.62 7.00
C THR A 14 -2.34 -2.22 6.03
N VAL A 15 -2.34 -1.83 4.76
CA VAL A 15 -3.39 -2.17 3.79
C VAL A 15 -3.03 -3.43 3.01
N ASN A 16 -3.99 -4.33 2.83
CA ASN A 16 -3.88 -5.48 1.94
C ASN A 16 -5.23 -5.80 1.29
N SER A 17 -5.32 -6.88 0.52
CA SER A 17 -6.59 -7.41 0.01
C SER A 17 -7.03 -8.62 0.85
N PRO A 18 -8.35 -8.84 1.06
CA PRO A 18 -8.85 -9.97 1.82
C PRO A 18 -8.37 -11.32 1.29
N TYR A 19 -8.05 -12.25 2.18
CA TYR A 19 -7.74 -13.65 1.86
C TYR A 19 -8.38 -14.56 2.90
N GLY A 20 -9.11 -15.59 2.45
CA GLY A 20 -9.89 -16.46 3.35
C GLY A 20 -11.09 -15.77 4.01
N LEU A 21 -11.42 -14.55 3.58
CA LEU A 21 -12.55 -13.75 4.03
C LEU A 21 -13.45 -13.42 2.82
N PRO A 22 -14.70 -12.96 3.03
CA PRO A 22 -15.55 -12.47 1.95
C PRO A 22 -14.83 -11.41 1.08
N PRO A 23 -15.19 -11.27 -0.20
CA PRO A 23 -14.70 -10.15 -1.00
C PRO A 23 -15.14 -8.81 -0.42
N HIS A 24 -14.21 -7.88 -0.21
CA HIS A 24 -14.54 -6.50 0.14
C HIS A 24 -14.92 -5.72 -1.13
N PRO A 25 -16.02 -4.94 -1.14
CA PRO A 25 -16.49 -4.25 -2.36
C PRO A 25 -15.47 -3.24 -2.92
N GLU A 26 -14.60 -2.71 -2.06
CA GLU A 26 -13.57 -1.74 -2.45
C GLU A 26 -12.24 -2.42 -2.84
N GLY A 27 -12.11 -3.75 -2.68
CA GLY A 27 -10.92 -4.54 -3.05
C GLY A 27 -9.75 -4.50 -2.06
N TYR A 28 -9.76 -3.55 -1.11
CA TYR A 28 -8.72 -3.36 -0.10
C TYR A 28 -9.32 -3.27 1.29
N VAL A 29 -8.55 -3.72 2.29
CA VAL A 29 -8.88 -3.67 3.72
C VAL A 29 -7.65 -3.31 4.54
N ASP A 30 -7.85 -2.77 5.73
CA ASP A 30 -6.77 -2.51 6.68
C ASP A 30 -6.49 -3.76 7.55
N ALA A 31 -5.37 -4.42 7.31
CA ALA A 31 -4.96 -5.62 8.03
C ALA A 31 -4.51 -5.33 9.47
N LEU A 32 -4.11 -4.10 9.81
CA LEU A 32 -3.82 -3.74 11.19
C LEU A 32 -5.11 -3.67 12.03
N ILE A 33 -6.20 -3.20 11.42
CA ILE A 33 -7.55 -3.27 12.02
C ILE A 33 -7.97 -4.74 12.26
N ALA A 34 -7.68 -5.64 11.31
CA ALA A 34 -7.93 -7.08 11.53
C ALA A 34 -7.22 -7.59 12.80
N GLY A 35 -5.95 -7.20 13.00
CA GLY A 35 -5.19 -7.51 14.22
C GLY A 35 -5.81 -6.91 15.48
N ALA A 36 -6.28 -5.66 15.41
CA ALA A 36 -6.95 -4.97 16.51
C ALA A 36 -8.27 -5.67 16.91
N VAL A 37 -9.09 -6.08 15.93
CA VAL A 37 -10.31 -6.89 16.16
C VAL A 37 -9.96 -8.22 16.82
N VAL A 38 -8.86 -8.87 16.42
CA VAL A 38 -8.41 -10.13 17.06
C VAL A 38 -7.98 -9.90 18.51
N MET A 39 -7.39 -8.74 18.82
CA MET A 39 -6.99 -8.32 20.17
C MET A 39 -8.12 -7.73 21.03
N ASP A 40 -9.36 -7.71 20.52
CA ASP A 40 -10.51 -7.07 21.19
C ASP A 40 -10.30 -5.56 21.47
N VAL A 41 -9.50 -4.88 20.65
CA VAL A 41 -9.36 -3.42 20.69
C VAL A 41 -10.59 -2.80 20.04
N ASP A 42 -11.30 -1.95 20.77
CA ASP A 42 -12.45 -1.23 20.22
C ASP A 42 -12.03 -0.14 19.21
N LYS A 43 -12.94 0.15 18.28
CA LYS A 43 -12.70 1.09 17.19
C LYS A 43 -12.44 2.52 17.67
N GLU A 44 -13.05 2.95 18.77
CA GLU A 44 -12.79 4.26 19.38
C GLU A 44 -11.37 4.33 19.96
N THR A 45 -10.90 3.26 20.59
CA THR A 45 -9.51 3.12 21.05
C THR A 45 -8.54 3.14 19.87
N TYR A 46 -8.83 2.42 18.78
CA TYR A 46 -7.98 2.44 17.59
C TYR A 46 -7.83 3.84 16.99
N LEU A 47 -8.95 4.58 16.84
CA LEU A 47 -8.93 5.95 16.30
C LEU A 47 -8.16 6.95 17.19
N ARG A 48 -8.15 6.73 18.51
CA ARG A 48 -7.35 7.52 19.45
C ARG A 48 -5.85 7.26 19.31
N HIS A 49 -5.45 6.08 18.83
CA HIS A 49 -4.04 5.66 18.76
C HIS A 49 -3.44 5.66 17.33
N LEU A 50 -4.05 6.39 16.39
CA LEU A 50 -3.55 6.48 15.02
C LEU A 50 -2.13 7.09 14.96
N GLU A 51 -1.81 8.00 15.87
CA GLU A 51 -0.49 8.59 16.04
C GLU A 51 0.54 7.56 16.51
N GLU A 52 0.27 6.73 17.52
CA GLU A 52 1.21 5.69 17.97
C GLU A 52 1.48 4.67 16.87
N ILE A 53 0.44 4.27 16.12
CA ILE A 53 0.59 3.41 14.93
C ILE A 53 1.51 4.09 13.92
N GLY A 54 1.19 5.33 13.56
CA GLY A 54 1.94 6.12 12.60
C GLY A 54 3.40 6.35 12.98
N ALA A 55 3.66 6.63 14.26
CA ALA A 55 4.99 6.77 14.81
C ALA A 55 5.77 5.45 14.74
N SER A 56 5.13 4.31 15.03
CA SER A 56 5.75 2.99 14.85
C SER A 56 6.16 2.74 13.40
N LEU A 57 5.24 2.98 12.45
CA LEU A 57 5.53 2.80 11.03
C LEU A 57 6.66 3.71 10.56
N ARG A 58 6.75 4.93 11.10
CA ARG A 58 7.82 5.88 10.78
C ARG A 58 9.18 5.41 11.28
N ILE A 59 9.25 4.83 12.47
CA ILE A 59 10.49 4.24 12.99
C ILE A 59 10.96 3.11 12.07
N ASP A 60 10.01 2.33 11.54
CA ASP A 60 10.28 1.14 10.74
C ASP A 60 10.30 1.43 9.22
N ILE A 61 10.30 2.70 8.78
CA ILE A 61 10.14 3.08 7.35
C ILE A 61 11.22 2.47 6.45
N ASP A 62 12.49 2.49 6.86
CA ASP A 62 13.58 1.95 6.05
C ASP A 62 13.49 0.42 5.92
N GLU A 63 12.98 -0.27 6.96
CA GLU A 63 12.70 -1.72 6.90
C GLU A 63 11.56 -2.03 5.92
N ILE A 64 10.48 -1.24 5.99
CA ILE A 64 9.32 -1.37 5.10
C ILE A 64 9.75 -1.20 3.64
N GLU A 65 10.52 -0.14 3.35
CA GLU A 65 11.00 0.14 1.99
C GLU A 65 11.97 -0.94 1.50
N SER A 66 12.89 -1.42 2.34
CA SER A 66 13.82 -2.50 2.00
C SER A 66 13.06 -3.78 1.62
N TRP A 67 12.07 -4.18 2.43
CA TRP A 67 11.25 -5.34 2.13
C TRP A 67 10.48 -5.19 0.82
N CYS A 68 9.89 -4.02 0.56
CA CYS A 68 9.17 -3.76 -0.68
C CYS A 68 10.09 -3.87 -1.91
N VAL A 69 11.34 -3.41 -1.80
CA VAL A 69 12.35 -3.54 -2.86
C VAL A 69 12.74 -5.00 -3.07
N ASP A 70 13.00 -5.74 -2.00
CA ASP A 70 13.41 -7.15 -2.06
C ASP A 70 12.31 -8.01 -2.70
N GLU A 71 11.05 -7.74 -2.39
CA GLU A 71 9.89 -8.38 -3.03
C GLU A 71 9.81 -8.09 -4.54
N LEU A 72 10.09 -6.86 -4.97
CA LEU A 72 10.13 -6.55 -6.41
C LEU A 72 11.31 -7.26 -7.09
N LYS A 73 12.51 -7.23 -6.49
CA LYS A 73 13.72 -7.87 -7.03
C LYS A 73 13.61 -9.40 -7.07
N SER A 74 12.95 -10.02 -6.10
CA SER A 74 12.72 -11.47 -6.12
C SER A 74 11.81 -11.86 -7.29
N ARG A 75 10.78 -11.07 -7.59
CA ARG A 75 9.89 -11.27 -8.73
C ARG A 75 10.56 -10.98 -10.07
N GLU A 76 11.55 -10.10 -10.12
CA GLU A 76 12.33 -9.82 -11.34
C GLU A 76 13.06 -11.05 -11.88
N VAL A 77 13.34 -12.06 -11.04
CA VAL A 77 13.91 -13.35 -11.47
C VAL A 77 12.94 -14.14 -12.37
N GLY A 78 11.63 -13.86 -12.29
CA GLY A 78 10.62 -14.42 -13.20
C GLY A 78 10.36 -15.91 -13.02
N GLU A 79 10.42 -16.41 -11.77
CA GLU A 79 10.05 -17.81 -11.46
C GLU A 79 8.65 -18.18 -11.98
N ASN A 80 7.72 -17.21 -11.95
CA ASN A 80 6.37 -17.32 -12.48
C ASN A 80 6.25 -17.17 -14.02
N ASP A 81 7.33 -16.81 -14.71
CA ASP A 81 7.45 -16.72 -16.19
C ASP A 81 8.50 -17.71 -16.71
N GLY A 82 8.57 -18.90 -16.11
CA GLY A 82 9.48 -19.98 -16.55
C GLY A 82 10.95 -19.71 -16.27
N GLY A 83 11.27 -18.87 -15.27
CA GLY A 83 12.63 -18.44 -14.94
C GLY A 83 13.17 -17.37 -15.89
N LYS A 84 12.31 -16.76 -16.72
CA LYS A 84 12.71 -15.66 -17.59
C LYS A 84 12.71 -14.36 -16.80
N GLN A 85 13.89 -13.75 -16.65
CA GLN A 85 14.05 -12.44 -16.03
C GLN A 85 13.12 -11.39 -16.67
N ILE A 86 12.53 -10.52 -15.85
CA ILE A 86 11.66 -9.44 -16.31
C ILE A 86 12.45 -8.48 -17.21
N ASP A 87 11.95 -8.24 -18.43
CA ASP A 87 12.65 -7.40 -19.42
C ASP A 87 12.62 -5.90 -19.04
N ILE A 88 11.52 -5.44 -18.43
CA ILE A 88 11.28 -4.02 -18.11
C ILE A 88 10.79 -3.87 -16.66
N SER A 89 11.58 -3.21 -15.82
CA SER A 89 11.23 -2.91 -14.41
C SER A 89 11.50 -1.46 -14.04
N VAL A 90 10.93 -1.02 -12.91
CA VAL A 90 11.01 0.35 -12.36
C VAL A 90 11.40 0.38 -10.87
N THR A 91 11.96 -0.70 -10.34
CA THR A 91 12.26 -0.87 -8.91
C THR A 91 13.12 0.27 -8.33
N ASP A 92 14.26 0.58 -8.96
CA ASP A 92 15.16 1.64 -8.47
C ASP A 92 14.52 3.04 -8.59
N PHE A 93 13.68 3.25 -9.61
CA PHE A 93 12.94 4.49 -9.75
C PHE A 93 11.93 4.66 -8.61
N ILE A 94 11.23 3.59 -8.23
CA ILE A 94 10.28 3.61 -7.12
C ILE A 94 11.00 4.00 -5.83
N LEU A 95 12.08 3.30 -5.46
CA LEU A 95 12.82 3.60 -4.23
C LEU A 95 13.40 5.03 -4.22
N ALA A 96 13.97 5.48 -5.34
CA ALA A 96 14.59 6.79 -5.42
C ALA A 96 13.60 7.97 -5.42
N ASN A 97 12.30 7.72 -5.67
CA ASN A 97 11.30 8.78 -5.84
C ASN A 97 10.10 8.65 -4.90
N CYS A 98 9.93 7.56 -4.16
CA CYS A 98 8.70 7.29 -3.42
C CYS A 98 8.40 8.33 -2.34
N ARG A 99 9.43 8.93 -1.72
CA ARG A 99 9.23 9.96 -0.70
C ARG A 99 8.91 11.33 -1.30
N GLN A 100 9.39 11.60 -2.52
CA GLN A 100 9.22 12.90 -3.19
C GLN A 100 7.96 12.97 -4.06
N LYS A 101 7.53 11.83 -4.61
CA LYS A 101 6.40 11.73 -5.53
C LYS A 101 5.48 10.62 -5.07
N ARG A 102 4.17 10.86 -5.07
CA ARG A 102 3.20 9.77 -4.86
C ARG A 102 3.20 8.89 -6.11
N LEU A 103 3.77 7.70 -6.00
CA LEU A 103 3.88 6.76 -7.12
C LEU A 103 2.75 5.73 -7.16
N PHE A 104 2.07 5.48 -6.04
CA PHE A 104 0.98 4.52 -5.93
C PHE A 104 -0.23 5.12 -5.19
N TYR A 105 -1.42 4.78 -5.66
CA TYR A 105 -2.68 5.09 -4.97
C TYR A 105 -3.11 3.99 -3.99
N THR A 106 -2.83 2.74 -4.34
CA THR A 106 -2.97 1.54 -3.52
C THR A 106 -1.74 0.66 -3.75
N MET A 107 -1.56 -0.42 -3.00
CA MET A 107 -0.39 -1.29 -3.12
C MET A 107 -0.11 -1.78 -4.55
N ASN A 108 -1.13 -1.90 -5.42
CA ASN A 108 -0.98 -2.42 -6.79
C ASN A 108 -1.59 -1.52 -7.87
N HIS A 109 -1.98 -0.29 -7.52
CA HIS A 109 -2.44 0.73 -8.48
C HIS A 109 -1.43 1.88 -8.57
N PRO A 110 -0.49 1.81 -9.51
CA PRO A 110 0.37 2.94 -9.88
C PRO A 110 -0.43 4.20 -10.20
N THR A 111 0.12 5.34 -9.80
CA THR A 111 -0.35 6.66 -10.27
C THR A 111 0.07 6.90 -11.72
N ALA A 112 -0.53 7.90 -12.35
CA ALA A 112 -0.11 8.42 -13.65
C ALA A 112 1.41 8.61 -13.79
N ALA A 113 2.10 9.11 -12.76
CA ALA A 113 3.54 9.35 -12.82
C ALA A 113 4.34 8.06 -13.04
N LEU A 114 4.00 7.00 -12.30
CA LEU A 114 4.66 5.70 -12.44
C LEU A 114 4.23 4.97 -13.71
N MET A 115 2.96 5.11 -14.12
CA MET A 115 2.46 4.58 -15.40
C MET A 115 3.22 5.18 -16.60
N ARG A 116 3.54 6.47 -16.56
CA ARG A 116 4.33 7.13 -17.60
C ARG A 116 5.79 6.66 -17.60
N GLU A 117 6.40 6.45 -16.44
CA GLU A 117 7.76 5.92 -16.34
C GLU A 117 7.85 4.50 -16.93
N ILE A 118 6.95 3.59 -16.56
CA ILE A 118 6.98 2.22 -17.11
C ILE A 118 6.69 2.22 -18.62
N ALA A 119 5.76 3.05 -19.09
CA ALA A 119 5.49 3.20 -20.52
C ALA A 119 6.70 3.75 -21.29
N ALA A 120 7.44 4.71 -20.71
CA ALA A 120 8.68 5.21 -21.31
C ALA A 120 9.71 4.08 -21.45
N ARG A 121 9.90 3.26 -20.41
CA ARG A 121 10.81 2.11 -20.46
C ARG A 121 10.38 1.06 -21.49
N CYS A 122 9.08 0.84 -21.67
CA CYS A 122 8.56 0.02 -22.77
C CYS A 122 8.93 0.58 -24.15
N MET A 123 8.78 1.89 -24.37
CA MET A 123 9.16 2.51 -25.63
C MET A 123 10.68 2.44 -25.87
N LEU A 124 11.49 2.67 -24.84
CA LEU A 124 12.95 2.52 -24.94
C LEU A 124 13.35 1.08 -25.30
N ALA A 125 12.70 0.07 -24.70
CA ALA A 125 12.94 -1.34 -25.02
C ALA A 125 12.54 -1.70 -26.47
N LEU A 126 11.63 -0.94 -27.08
CA LEU A 126 11.25 -1.07 -28.49
C LEU A 126 12.15 -0.27 -29.45
N GLY A 127 13.15 0.46 -28.93
CA GLY A 127 14.13 1.20 -29.72
C GLY A 127 13.75 2.66 -30.03
N TYR A 128 12.73 3.22 -29.37
CA TYR A 128 12.43 4.65 -29.45
C TYR A 128 13.49 5.48 -28.71
N THR A 129 13.69 6.72 -29.11
CA THR A 129 14.56 7.67 -28.40
C THR A 129 13.76 8.46 -27.36
N TYR A 130 14.45 9.05 -26.38
CA TYR A 130 13.79 9.89 -25.37
C TYR A 130 12.97 11.04 -25.95
N SER A 131 13.37 11.61 -27.09
CA SER A 131 12.63 12.68 -27.77
C SER A 131 11.31 12.22 -28.40
N ASP A 132 11.13 10.92 -28.64
CA ASP A 132 9.90 10.35 -29.20
C ASP A 132 8.84 10.10 -28.11
N ILE A 133 9.25 10.10 -26.84
CA ILE A 133 8.42 9.67 -25.72
C ILE A 133 7.73 10.87 -25.11
N SER A 134 6.42 10.96 -25.35
CA SER A 134 5.54 11.90 -24.68
C SER A 134 4.18 11.26 -24.43
N PHE A 135 3.56 11.62 -23.31
CA PHE A 135 2.27 11.08 -22.89
C PHE A 135 1.31 12.21 -22.54
N ASP A 136 0.01 11.97 -22.70
CA ASP A 136 -1.01 12.83 -22.14
C ASP A 136 -0.89 12.88 -20.62
N GLN A 137 -0.71 14.08 -20.07
CA GLN A 137 -0.50 14.29 -18.64
C GLN A 137 -1.79 14.13 -17.83
N ASN A 138 -2.96 14.16 -18.48
CA ASN A 138 -4.27 14.01 -17.84
C ASN A 138 -4.69 12.56 -17.64
N LEU A 139 -3.99 11.59 -18.28
CA LEU A 139 -4.32 10.18 -18.12
C LEU A 139 -3.86 9.68 -16.75
N ASP A 140 -4.82 9.20 -15.98
CA ASP A 140 -4.60 8.57 -14.67
C ASP A 140 -5.47 7.31 -14.53
N PRO A 141 -5.08 6.19 -15.16
CA PRO A 141 -5.99 5.08 -15.45
C PRO A 141 -6.41 4.24 -14.24
N LEU A 142 -5.69 4.32 -13.12
CA LEU A 142 -5.87 3.47 -11.94
C LEU A 142 -6.22 4.27 -10.68
N ASP A 143 -6.85 5.44 -10.86
CA ASP A 143 -7.12 6.40 -9.80
C ASP A 143 -8.44 6.17 -9.04
N VAL A 144 -9.14 5.07 -9.36
CA VAL A 144 -10.44 4.68 -8.79
C VAL A 144 -10.48 4.69 -7.26
N THR A 145 -9.41 4.24 -6.62
CA THR A 145 -9.29 4.12 -5.17
C THR A 145 -7.95 4.67 -4.73
N LYS A 146 -7.93 5.58 -3.75
CA LYS A 146 -6.74 6.26 -3.21
C LYS A 146 -6.72 6.09 -1.70
N MET A 147 -5.76 5.30 -1.23
CA MET A 147 -5.55 5.05 0.19
C MET A 147 -4.86 6.25 0.85
N SER A 148 -5.28 6.56 2.08
CA SER A 148 -4.68 7.61 2.90
C SER A 148 -3.50 7.08 3.69
N LEU A 149 -2.47 7.91 3.86
CA LEU A 149 -1.30 7.59 4.70
C LEU A 149 -1.66 7.89 6.15
N TYR A 150 -1.26 7.01 7.07
CA TYR A 150 -1.50 7.20 8.51
C TYR A 150 -0.81 8.47 9.06
N PRO A 151 -1.32 9.07 10.16
CA PRO A 151 -0.71 10.21 10.82
C PRO A 151 0.77 9.97 11.14
N ILE A 152 1.60 11.02 11.22
CA ILE A 152 3.05 10.95 11.52
C ILE A 152 3.89 10.25 10.43
N TYR A 153 3.48 9.07 9.94
CA TYR A 153 4.12 8.37 8.82
C TYR A 153 4.04 9.19 7.54
N ARG A 154 2.88 9.80 7.29
CA ARG A 154 2.64 10.69 6.15
C ARG A 154 3.64 11.86 6.04
N ASP A 155 4.22 12.30 7.14
CA ASP A 155 5.15 13.43 7.17
C ASP A 155 6.55 13.05 6.68
N CYS A 156 6.77 11.78 6.34
CA CYS A 156 7.97 11.31 5.64
C CYS A 156 7.91 11.54 4.12
N PHE A 157 6.78 12.06 3.61
CA PHE A 157 6.50 12.19 2.18
C PHE A 157 6.21 13.64 1.79
N ASP A 158 6.96 14.18 0.82
CA ASP A 158 6.95 15.60 0.44
C ASP A 158 5.58 16.09 -0.10
N PHE A 159 4.78 15.17 -0.65
CA PHE A 159 3.47 15.45 -1.23
C PHE A 159 2.33 15.49 -0.19
N SER A 160 2.63 15.31 1.10
CA SER A 160 1.63 15.33 2.16
C SER A 160 1.26 16.77 2.56
N GLU A 161 -0.01 17.12 2.37
CA GLU A 161 -0.57 18.44 2.73
C GLU A 161 -0.78 18.59 4.25
N LEU A 162 -1.19 19.77 4.73
CA LEU A 162 -1.47 20.01 6.16
C LEU A 162 -2.81 19.38 6.59
N ASN A 163 -2.77 18.09 6.98
CA ASN A 163 -3.89 17.35 7.56
C ASN A 163 -3.35 16.30 8.55
N ARG A 164 -4.13 15.94 9.58
CA ARG A 164 -3.81 14.78 10.46
C ARG A 164 -3.69 13.50 9.64
N MET A 165 -4.69 13.26 8.79
CA MET A 165 -4.80 12.16 7.84
C MET A 165 -5.74 12.62 6.73
N ASN A 166 -5.44 12.30 5.47
CA ASN A 166 -6.31 12.71 4.36
C ASN A 166 -7.59 11.85 4.32
N GLU A 167 -8.61 12.33 3.64
CA GLU A 167 -9.73 11.49 3.22
C GLU A 167 -9.28 10.34 2.31
N TYR A 168 -10.02 9.24 2.35
CA TYR A 168 -9.89 8.15 1.39
C TYR A 168 -10.73 8.46 0.15
N GLN A 169 -10.31 7.93 -0.99
CA GLN A 169 -11.17 7.77 -2.15
C GLN A 169 -11.38 6.28 -2.39
N VAL A 170 -12.62 5.84 -2.50
CA VAL A 170 -12.98 4.44 -2.75
C VAL A 170 -14.06 4.40 -3.82
N LEU A 171 -13.79 3.74 -4.94
CA LEU A 171 -14.70 3.72 -6.10
C LEU A 171 -15.15 5.12 -6.53
N TYR A 172 -14.18 6.06 -6.63
CA TYR A 172 -14.37 7.49 -6.93
C TYR A 172 -15.20 8.29 -5.90
N LYS A 173 -15.56 7.71 -4.76
CA LYS A 173 -16.27 8.42 -3.68
C LYS A 173 -15.30 8.79 -2.57
N LYS A 174 -15.40 10.03 -2.11
CA LYS A 174 -14.64 10.52 -0.96
C LYS A 174 -15.28 10.03 0.33
N LYS A 175 -14.45 9.59 1.27
CA LYS A 175 -14.86 9.18 2.62
C LYS A 175 -13.84 9.71 3.61
N ALA A 176 -14.28 10.42 4.63
CA ALA A 176 -13.39 10.86 5.71
C ALA A 176 -12.72 9.64 6.37
N TYR A 177 -11.52 9.81 6.91
CA TYR A 177 -10.75 8.68 7.45
C TYR A 177 -11.46 8.00 8.64
N GLU A 178 -12.10 8.76 9.52
CA GLU A 178 -12.81 8.20 10.68
C GLU A 178 -13.92 7.22 10.28
N PRO A 179 -14.96 7.60 9.49
CA PRO A 179 -15.99 6.66 9.07
C PRO A 179 -15.43 5.52 8.19
N TYR A 180 -14.39 5.77 7.38
CA TYR A 180 -13.73 4.71 6.63
C TYR A 180 -13.17 3.62 7.56
N LEU A 181 -12.41 4.01 8.59
CA LEU A 181 -11.80 3.06 9.53
C LEU A 181 -12.87 2.38 10.40
N LEU A 182 -13.92 3.10 10.82
CA LEU A 182 -15.06 2.50 11.55
C LEU A 182 -15.76 1.42 10.71
N GLU A 183 -16.00 1.67 9.42
CA GLU A 183 -16.60 0.69 8.51
C GLU A 183 -15.69 -0.54 8.29
N GLN A 184 -14.36 -0.38 8.34
CA GLN A 184 -13.41 -1.50 8.29
C GLN A 184 -13.56 -2.41 9.53
N PHE A 185 -13.68 -1.83 10.73
CA PHE A 185 -13.97 -2.59 11.96
C PHE A 185 -15.25 -3.39 11.81
N GLU A 186 -16.36 -2.72 11.43
CA GLU A 186 -17.66 -3.38 11.24
C GLU A 186 -17.59 -4.50 10.20
N TRP A 187 -16.77 -4.36 9.17
CA TRP A 187 -16.61 -5.39 8.15
C TRP A 187 -15.90 -6.64 8.68
N PHE A 188 -14.82 -6.46 9.45
CA PHE A 188 -14.11 -7.59 10.07
C PHE A 188 -14.94 -8.26 11.16
N GLU A 189 -15.68 -7.49 11.97
CA GLU A 189 -16.57 -8.01 13.03
C GLU A 189 -17.72 -8.88 12.50
N ARG A 190 -18.10 -8.73 11.21
CA ARG A 190 -19.09 -9.61 10.56
C ARG A 190 -18.55 -10.99 10.20
N SER A 191 -17.24 -11.16 10.17
CA SER A 191 -16.58 -12.43 9.84
C SER A 191 -16.21 -13.19 11.12
N PRO A 192 -16.09 -14.53 11.09
CA PRO A 192 -15.62 -15.30 12.25
C PRO A 192 -14.24 -14.81 12.70
N LYS A 193 -14.07 -14.53 14.00
CA LYS A 193 -12.81 -14.02 14.56
C LYS A 193 -11.60 -14.90 14.24
N ALA A 194 -11.80 -16.23 14.15
CA ALA A 194 -10.75 -17.16 13.74
C ALA A 194 -10.27 -16.95 12.29
N ASP A 195 -11.18 -16.63 11.36
CA ASP A 195 -10.83 -16.35 9.96
C ASP A 195 -10.13 -15.00 9.84
N VAL A 196 -10.56 -14.00 10.62
CA VAL A 196 -9.88 -12.70 10.72
C VAL A 196 -8.46 -12.86 11.28
N SER A 197 -8.29 -13.72 12.29
CA SER A 197 -6.98 -14.08 12.84
C SER A 197 -6.09 -14.75 11.79
N ALA A 198 -6.62 -15.73 11.04
CA ALA A 198 -5.87 -16.41 9.99
C ALA A 198 -5.45 -15.45 8.87
N PHE A 199 -6.32 -14.52 8.48
CA PHE A 199 -5.99 -13.44 7.55
C PHE A 199 -4.86 -12.57 8.08
N PHE A 200 -4.99 -12.08 9.32
CA PHE A 200 -3.97 -11.25 9.96
C PHE A 200 -2.62 -11.96 10.06
N ASP A 201 -2.62 -13.22 10.50
CA ASP A 201 -1.41 -14.04 10.63
C ASP A 201 -0.68 -14.20 9.30
N ARG A 202 -1.44 -14.44 8.21
CA ARG A 202 -0.89 -14.53 6.86
C ARG A 202 -0.23 -13.22 6.42
N VAL A 203 -0.88 -12.07 6.67
CA VAL A 203 -0.32 -10.77 6.29
C VAL A 203 0.93 -10.46 7.11
N ALA A 204 0.86 -10.67 8.42
CA ALA A 204 1.90 -10.32 9.37
C ALA A 204 3.11 -11.27 9.36
N ALA A 205 2.99 -12.47 8.79
CA ALA A 205 4.06 -13.48 8.76
C ALA A 205 5.39 -12.95 8.20
N ASN A 206 5.33 -12.12 7.15
CA ASN A 206 6.49 -11.54 6.48
C ASN A 206 6.55 -10.00 6.60
N ARG A 207 5.75 -9.42 7.51
CA ARG A 207 5.62 -7.96 7.68
C ARG A 207 5.75 -7.59 9.15
N ARG A 208 6.98 -7.60 9.66
CA ARG A 208 7.29 -7.42 11.08
C ARG A 208 6.72 -6.13 11.67
N TRP A 209 6.71 -5.04 10.89
CA TRP A 209 6.17 -3.74 11.30
C TRP A 209 4.69 -3.79 11.67
N VAL A 210 3.89 -4.70 11.10
CA VAL A 210 2.45 -4.80 11.38
C VAL A 210 2.20 -5.21 12.84
N ARG A 211 2.81 -6.32 13.31
CA ARG A 211 2.70 -6.72 14.73
C ARG A 211 3.40 -5.72 15.65
N THR A 212 4.49 -5.12 15.19
CA THR A 212 5.23 -4.13 15.98
C THR A 212 4.40 -2.88 16.24
N ALA A 213 3.68 -2.38 15.23
CA ALA A 213 2.76 -1.25 15.38
C ALA A 213 1.59 -1.60 16.28
N LEU A 214 0.97 -2.77 16.09
CA LEU A 214 -0.13 -3.25 16.93
C LEU A 214 0.29 -3.31 18.41
N ARG A 215 1.46 -3.90 18.69
CA ARG A 215 2.03 -3.96 20.03
C ARG A 215 2.33 -2.59 20.61
N ARG A 216 3.05 -1.72 19.88
CA ARG A 216 3.46 -0.40 20.38
C ARG A 216 2.26 0.51 20.67
N ALA A 217 1.14 0.33 19.97
CA ALA A 217 -0.06 1.13 20.16
C ALA A 217 -0.99 0.57 21.25
N PHE A 218 -1.08 -0.76 21.42
CA PHE A 218 -2.16 -1.38 22.22
C PHE A 218 -1.71 -2.33 23.34
N GLU A 219 -0.43 -2.69 23.41
CA GLU A 219 0.11 -3.42 24.58
C GLU A 219 0.70 -2.39 25.57
N SER A 220 -0.14 -1.96 26.51
CA SER A 220 0.23 -1.11 27.65
C SER A 220 -0.14 -1.78 28.97
#